data_AF-A0A3N9X4W9-F1
#
_entry.id   AF-A0A3N9X4W9-F1
#
_cell.length_a   1.000
_cell.length_b   1.000
_cell.length_c   1.000
_cell.angle_alpha   90.00
_cell.angle_beta   90.00
_cell.angle_gamma   90.00
#
_symmetry.space_group_name_H-M   'P 1'
#
loop_
_entity.id
_entity.type
_entity.pdbx_description
1 polymer ?
#
loop_
_entity_poly.entity_id
_entity_poly.type
_entity_poly.pdbx_seq_one_letter_code
_entity_poly.pdbx_strand_id
1 'polypeptide(L)'
;ESGVGGGMVAVANVGDDLFWTGHPLAQANLYTFGRLAWDPRRDPTAILDEWITLTFPPSATADAELVRRTLHEIMDDSWRTYERYTAPLGVGFMVNPGDHYGPNVDGYEYTRWGTYHFADRDGVGVDRSRASGTGFAGQYPPYWAQVYESPETCPDELLLFFHHVPYGHVLHSGSTVIQHIYDTHFTGVEEVTAMRRRWQRLTGMIDPSVYERVAERLDEQVRCATEWRDQINTYFFRKSGVPDERGRDIH
;
A
#
# COMPACT_ATOMS: atom_id res chain seq x y z
N GLU A 1 -27.03 -2.94 20.22
CA GLU A 1 -27.22 -1.53 20.61
C GLU A 1 -26.52 -0.67 19.57
N SER A 2 -27.24 0.23 18.90
CA SER A 2 -26.60 1.24 18.05
C SER A 2 -25.89 2.22 18.99
N GLY A 3 -24.56 2.20 19.00
CA GLY A 3 -23.77 3.15 19.80
C GLY A 3 -24.22 4.58 19.47
N VAL A 4 -24.74 5.29 20.47
CA VAL A 4 -25.13 6.68 20.35
C VAL A 4 -23.86 7.51 20.43
N GLY A 5 -23.40 8.03 19.30
CA GLY A 5 -22.22 8.90 19.22
C GLY A 5 -20.99 8.21 18.65
N GLY A 6 -20.35 8.91 17.72
CA GLY A 6 -19.09 8.55 17.08
C GLY A 6 -18.64 9.74 16.24
N GLY A 7 -17.33 9.94 16.13
CA GLY A 7 -16.74 11.00 15.31
C GLY A 7 -15.51 10.45 14.60
N MET A 8 -15.19 11.03 13.44
CA MET A 8 -13.99 10.70 12.69
C MET A 8 -13.05 11.91 12.72
N VAL A 9 -11.78 11.69 13.06
CA VAL A 9 -10.73 12.71 13.07
C VAL A 9 -9.61 12.23 12.14
N ALA A 10 -9.01 13.15 11.39
CA ALA A 10 -7.82 12.89 10.58
C ALA A 10 -6.67 13.77 11.02
N VAL A 11 -5.46 13.21 10.93
CA VAL A 11 -4.23 14.00 10.91
C VAL A 11 -4.18 14.67 9.54
N ALA A 12 -4.14 16.00 9.53
CA ALA A 12 -4.19 16.76 8.29
C ALA A 12 -2.92 16.54 7.44
N ASN A 13 -3.09 16.43 6.12
CA ASN A 13 -2.00 16.28 5.16
C ASN A 13 -1.63 17.62 4.47
N VAL A 14 -1.92 18.76 5.11
CA VAL A 14 -1.72 20.10 4.53
C VAL A 14 -0.58 20.86 5.20
N GLY A 15 0.08 21.72 4.43
CA GLY A 15 1.07 22.70 4.87
C GLY A 15 0.97 23.98 4.01
N ASP A 16 2.07 24.72 3.93
CA ASP A 16 2.20 25.98 3.17
C ASP A 16 2.64 25.79 1.70
N ASP A 17 2.77 24.54 1.24
CA ASP A 17 3.02 24.23 -0.17
C ASP A 17 1.89 24.80 -1.06
N LEU A 18 2.24 25.19 -2.29
CA LEU A 18 1.30 25.75 -3.26
C LEU A 18 0.04 24.88 -3.47
N PHE A 19 0.20 23.55 -3.44
CA PHE A 19 -0.89 22.59 -3.59
C PHE A 19 -1.45 22.10 -2.25
N TRP A 20 -1.01 22.70 -1.14
CA TRP A 20 -1.30 22.38 0.26
C TRP A 20 -0.78 21.02 0.71
N THR A 21 -1.02 19.99 -0.10
CA THR A 21 -0.75 18.58 0.22
C THR A 21 0.57 18.06 -0.35
N GLY A 22 1.40 18.93 -0.95
CA GLY A 22 2.69 18.61 -1.56
C GLY A 22 2.58 17.84 -2.89
N HIS A 23 1.81 16.75 -2.89
CA HIS A 23 1.38 16.01 -4.06
C HIS A 23 -0.03 16.46 -4.47
N PRO A 24 -0.26 17.07 -5.64
CA PRO A 24 -1.58 17.61 -6.02
C PRO A 24 -2.73 16.59 -5.92
N LEU A 25 -2.50 15.35 -6.35
CA LEU A 25 -3.51 14.28 -6.23
C LEU A 25 -3.83 13.87 -4.77
N ALA A 26 -3.00 14.21 -3.78
CA ALA A 26 -3.28 13.92 -2.37
C ALA A 26 -4.34 14.87 -1.78
N GLN A 27 -4.75 15.92 -2.50
CA GLN A 27 -5.96 16.68 -2.17
C GLN A 27 -7.21 15.78 -2.19
N ALA A 28 -7.23 14.74 -3.03
CA ALA A 28 -8.32 13.77 -3.06
C ALA A 28 -8.47 13.04 -1.72
N ASN A 29 -7.38 12.79 -0.98
CA ASN A 29 -7.46 12.14 0.34
C ASN A 29 -8.15 13.04 1.37
N LEU A 30 -7.80 14.34 1.39
CA LEU A 30 -8.44 15.31 2.28
C LEU A 30 -9.94 15.47 1.94
N TYR A 31 -10.25 15.52 0.64
CA TYR A 31 -11.62 15.57 0.16
C TYR A 31 -12.41 14.33 0.59
N THR A 32 -11.87 13.14 0.32
CA THR A 32 -12.49 11.85 0.66
C THR A 32 -12.70 11.70 2.16
N PHE A 33 -11.74 12.12 2.98
CA PHE A 33 -11.93 12.16 4.43
C PHE A 33 -13.17 12.96 4.83
N GLY A 34 -13.33 14.18 4.28
CA GLY A 34 -14.49 15.02 4.56
C GLY A 34 -15.81 14.38 4.11
N ARG A 35 -15.82 13.73 2.95
CA ARG A 35 -17.02 13.04 2.42
C ARG A 35 -17.40 11.83 3.27
N LEU A 36 -16.44 11.01 3.68
CA LEU A 36 -16.68 9.83 4.52
C LEU A 36 -16.99 10.18 5.97
N ALA A 37 -16.48 11.32 6.47
CA ALA A 37 -16.87 11.85 7.79
C ALA A 37 -18.33 12.28 7.81
N TRP A 38 -18.85 12.75 6.67
CA TRP A 38 -20.25 13.11 6.50
C TRP A 38 -21.15 11.88 6.32
N ASP A 39 -20.77 10.95 5.44
CA ASP A 39 -21.48 9.68 5.24
C ASP A 39 -20.49 8.55 4.92
N PRO A 40 -20.20 7.65 5.89
CA PRO A 40 -19.20 6.60 5.75
C PRO A 40 -19.61 5.47 4.81
N ARG A 41 -20.85 5.49 4.29
CA ARG A 41 -21.37 4.48 3.35
C ARG A 41 -21.24 4.90 1.89
N ARG A 42 -20.69 6.08 1.62
CA ARG A 42 -20.50 6.55 0.25
C ARG A 42 -19.48 5.70 -0.49
N ASP A 43 -19.75 5.51 -1.78
CA ASP A 43 -18.83 4.85 -2.69
C ASP A 43 -17.58 5.71 -2.89
N PRO A 44 -16.37 5.20 -2.57
CA PRO A 44 -15.11 5.90 -2.82
C PRO A 44 -14.91 6.29 -4.29
N THR A 45 -15.40 5.48 -5.24
CA THR A 45 -15.28 5.75 -6.68
C THR A 45 -16.09 7.01 -7.06
N ALA A 46 -17.33 7.10 -6.57
CA ALA A 46 -18.18 8.27 -6.78
C ALA A 46 -17.60 9.53 -6.10
N ILE A 47 -16.96 9.38 -4.95
CA ILE A 47 -16.25 10.49 -4.28
C ILE A 47 -15.08 10.98 -5.13
N LEU A 48 -14.32 10.06 -5.74
CA LEU A 48 -13.23 10.41 -6.64
C LEU A 48 -13.77 11.13 -7.89
N ASP A 49 -14.86 10.65 -8.50
CA ASP A 49 -15.53 11.35 -9.62
C ASP A 49 -15.94 12.79 -9.24
N GLU A 50 -16.52 12.97 -8.05
CA GLU A 50 -16.87 14.29 -7.51
C GLU A 50 -15.63 15.18 -7.40
N TRP A 51 -14.53 14.67 -6.82
CA TRP A 51 -13.28 15.42 -6.67
C TRP A 51 -12.64 15.77 -8.02
N ILE A 52 -12.59 14.83 -8.96
CA ILE A 52 -12.04 15.06 -10.31
C ILE A 52 -12.82 16.16 -11.02
N THR A 53 -14.15 16.10 -10.97
CA THR A 53 -15.02 17.09 -11.62
C THR A 53 -14.80 18.50 -11.07
N LEU A 54 -14.59 18.62 -9.76
CA LEU A 54 -14.36 19.90 -9.10
C LEU A 54 -12.93 20.44 -9.34
N THR A 55 -11.94 19.55 -9.42
CA THR A 55 -10.52 19.91 -9.53
C THR A 55 -10.08 20.14 -10.96
N PHE A 56 -10.65 19.38 -11.91
CA PHE A 56 -10.32 19.40 -13.33
C PHE A 56 -11.58 19.61 -14.18
N PRO A 57 -12.29 20.75 -14.03
CA PRO A 57 -13.54 20.98 -14.75
C PRO A 57 -13.30 21.07 -16.26
N PRO A 58 -14.32 20.80 -17.11
CA PRO A 58 -14.20 20.91 -18.57
C PRO A 58 -13.73 22.30 -19.07
N SER A 59 -13.99 23.37 -18.32
CA SER A 59 -13.52 24.72 -18.66
C SER A 59 -12.02 24.94 -18.42
N ALA A 60 -11.36 24.06 -17.67
CA ALA A 60 -9.95 24.15 -17.30
C ALA A 60 -9.10 23.00 -17.90
N THR A 61 -9.70 22.16 -18.73
CA THR A 61 -9.04 21.00 -19.34
C THR A 61 -9.27 20.98 -20.85
N ALA A 62 -8.26 20.54 -21.62
CA ALA A 62 -8.39 20.44 -23.07
C ALA A 62 -9.21 19.21 -23.49
N ASP A 63 -9.14 18.12 -22.71
CA ASP A 63 -9.91 16.89 -22.87
C ASP A 63 -10.28 16.33 -21.50
N ALA A 64 -11.44 16.74 -20.99
CA ALA A 64 -11.92 16.37 -19.65
C ALA A 64 -12.08 14.86 -19.47
N GLU A 65 -12.50 14.15 -20.52
CA GLU A 65 -12.76 12.71 -20.45
C GLU A 65 -11.46 11.91 -20.43
N LEU A 66 -10.45 12.32 -21.21
CA LEU A 66 -9.11 11.73 -21.12
C LEU A 66 -8.47 11.96 -19.75
N VAL A 67 -8.61 13.17 -19.20
CA VAL A 67 -8.11 13.51 -17.85
C VAL A 67 -8.77 12.63 -16.80
N ARG A 68 -10.11 12.59 -16.79
CA ARG A 68 -10.89 11.79 -15.84
C ARG A 68 -10.51 10.31 -15.89
N ARG A 69 -10.52 9.70 -17.07
CA ARG A 69 -10.10 8.30 -17.25
C ARG A 69 -8.68 8.05 -16.77
N THR A 70 -7.73 8.94 -17.09
CA THR A 70 -6.34 8.77 -16.69
C THR A 70 -6.16 8.87 -15.17
N LEU A 71 -6.92 9.76 -14.51
CA LEU A 71 -6.91 9.86 -13.05
C LEU A 71 -7.44 8.57 -12.40
N HIS A 72 -8.53 7.99 -12.88
CA HIS A 72 -8.98 6.68 -12.40
C HIS A 72 -7.94 5.57 -12.60
N GLU A 73 -7.34 5.48 -13.80
CA GLU A 73 -6.29 4.50 -14.09
C GLU A 73 -5.03 4.65 -13.21
N ILE A 74 -4.85 5.79 -12.53
CA ILE A 74 -3.74 6.04 -11.59
C ILE A 74 -4.19 5.87 -10.14
N MET A 75 -5.38 6.35 -9.79
CA MET A 75 -5.80 6.58 -8.40
C MET A 75 -6.60 5.43 -7.81
N ASP A 76 -7.43 4.73 -8.59
CA ASP A 76 -8.36 3.71 -8.08
C ASP A 76 -7.62 2.60 -7.30
N ASP A 77 -6.49 2.13 -7.84
CA ASP A 77 -5.66 1.07 -7.26
C ASP A 77 -4.32 1.59 -6.71
N SER A 78 -4.18 2.90 -6.50
CA SER A 78 -2.92 3.51 -6.03
C SER A 78 -2.44 2.94 -4.69
N TRP A 79 -3.37 2.68 -3.76
CA TRP A 79 -3.07 2.05 -2.48
C TRP A 79 -2.56 0.61 -2.66
N ARG A 80 -3.26 -0.21 -3.44
CA ARG A 80 -2.84 -1.60 -3.71
C ARG A 80 -1.48 -1.63 -4.40
N THR A 81 -1.25 -0.72 -5.34
CA THR A 81 0.04 -0.59 -6.01
C THR A 81 1.16 -0.28 -5.02
N TYR A 82 0.93 0.63 -4.06
CA TYR A 82 1.89 0.94 -2.99
C TYR A 82 2.13 -0.26 -2.07
N GLU A 83 1.07 -0.97 -1.68
CA GLU A 83 1.16 -2.19 -0.86
C GLU A 83 2.01 -3.27 -1.54
N ARG A 84 1.83 -3.48 -2.85
CA ARG A 84 2.55 -4.52 -3.61
C ARG A 84 4.06 -4.47 -3.47
N TYR A 85 4.66 -3.28 -3.49
CA TYR A 85 6.11 -3.12 -3.37
C TYR A 85 6.57 -2.74 -1.96
N THR A 86 5.71 -2.78 -0.94
CA THR A 86 6.12 -2.48 0.44
C THR A 86 5.99 -3.72 1.33
N ALA A 87 5.67 -3.56 2.62
CA ALA A 87 5.65 -4.67 3.55
C ALA A 87 4.59 -5.73 3.16
N PRO A 88 4.95 -7.01 2.98
CA PRO A 88 4.06 -8.01 2.42
C PRO A 88 3.04 -8.53 3.44
N LEU A 89 1.87 -8.97 2.94
CA LEU A 89 0.91 -9.83 3.65
C LEU A 89 0.54 -9.32 5.07
N GLY A 90 0.42 -8.00 5.20
CA GLY A 90 -0.04 -7.32 6.41
C GLY A 90 1.00 -7.15 7.53
N VAL A 91 2.25 -7.61 7.36
CA VAL A 91 3.25 -7.56 8.45
C VAL A 91 3.61 -6.13 8.88
N GLY A 92 3.52 -5.18 7.95
CA GLY A 92 3.81 -3.76 8.18
C GLY A 92 5.31 -3.46 8.41
N PHE A 93 5.60 -2.22 8.78
CA PHE A 93 6.96 -1.72 9.01
C PHE A 93 7.87 -1.89 7.79
N MET A 94 9.06 -2.48 7.95
CA MET A 94 10.10 -2.55 6.92
C MET A 94 10.51 -1.18 6.36
N VAL A 95 10.38 -0.11 7.16
CA VAL A 95 10.70 1.28 6.80
C VAL A 95 11.95 1.78 7.49
N ASN A 96 12.59 2.79 6.90
CA ASN A 96 13.70 3.51 7.56
C ASN A 96 13.30 4.08 8.94
N PRO A 97 14.09 3.84 9.99
CA PRO A 97 13.85 4.45 11.29
C PRO A 97 13.93 5.98 11.27
N GLY A 98 13.04 6.64 12.01
CA GLY A 98 12.98 8.09 12.10
C GLY A 98 12.06 8.72 11.06
N ASP A 99 12.50 8.81 9.80
CA ASP A 99 11.73 9.45 8.72
C ASP A 99 10.63 8.58 8.11
N HIS A 100 10.69 7.26 8.34
CA HIS A 100 9.75 6.26 7.84
C HIS A 100 9.64 6.19 6.32
N TYR A 101 10.62 6.73 5.58
CA TYR A 101 10.59 6.81 4.13
C TYR A 101 11.62 5.87 3.49
N GLY A 102 11.13 4.97 2.64
CA GLY A 102 11.97 3.99 1.94
C GLY A 102 12.19 2.69 2.71
N PRO A 103 12.71 1.66 2.03
CA PRO A 103 12.85 0.31 2.56
C PRO A 103 13.96 0.19 3.59
N ASN A 104 13.66 -0.45 4.71
CA ASN A 104 14.64 -0.98 5.65
C ASN A 104 14.01 -2.14 6.41
N VAL A 105 14.21 -3.36 5.91
CA VAL A 105 13.48 -4.54 6.38
C VAL A 105 13.66 -4.73 7.89
N ASP A 106 14.91 -4.79 8.35
CA ASP A 106 15.26 -4.91 9.77
C ASP A 106 15.26 -3.57 10.53
N GLY A 107 14.77 -2.47 9.92
CA GLY A 107 14.95 -1.11 10.43
C GLY A 107 14.55 -0.95 11.90
N TYR A 108 13.42 -1.56 12.29
CA TYR A 108 12.96 -1.58 13.66
C TYR A 108 12.99 -2.95 14.35
N GLU A 109 13.47 -4.01 13.67
CA GLU A 109 13.36 -5.40 14.11
C GLU A 109 14.02 -5.68 15.48
N TYR A 110 15.11 -4.97 15.79
CA TYR A 110 15.84 -5.12 17.07
C TYR A 110 15.70 -3.88 17.97
N THR A 111 14.69 -3.06 17.74
CA THR A 111 14.47 -1.82 18.49
C THR A 111 13.38 -2.00 19.55
N ARG A 112 13.23 -1.03 20.46
CA ARG A 112 12.28 -1.12 21.58
C ARG A 112 10.81 -0.88 21.22
N TRP A 113 10.48 -0.65 19.95
CA TRP A 113 9.17 -0.10 19.56
C TRP A 113 8.06 -1.14 19.46
N GLY A 114 8.37 -2.45 19.54
CA GLY A 114 7.35 -3.51 19.50
C GLY A 114 6.91 -3.89 18.08
N THR A 115 7.75 -3.65 17.08
CA THR A 115 7.37 -3.61 15.65
C THR A 115 8.23 -4.59 14.87
N TYR A 116 7.93 -5.87 15.06
CA TYR A 116 8.79 -6.97 14.63
C TYR A 116 8.08 -7.84 13.59
N HIS A 117 8.84 -8.37 12.63
CA HIS A 117 8.37 -9.31 11.62
C HIS A 117 8.95 -10.73 11.81
N PHE A 118 9.95 -10.91 12.68
CA PHE A 118 10.54 -12.21 13.03
C PHE A 118 10.99 -13.05 11.81
N ALA A 119 11.56 -12.37 10.82
CA ALA A 119 12.06 -13.05 9.63
C ALA A 119 13.36 -13.78 9.97
N ASP A 120 13.39 -15.09 9.76
CA ASP A 120 14.57 -15.93 9.90
C ASP A 120 14.85 -16.68 8.59
N ARG A 121 15.68 -17.74 8.62
CA ARG A 121 16.04 -18.47 7.41
C ARG A 121 14.93 -19.42 6.91
N ASP A 122 13.96 -19.73 7.75
CA ASP A 122 12.93 -20.73 7.50
C ASP A 122 11.54 -20.10 7.32
N GLY A 123 11.28 -18.93 7.91
CA GLY A 123 9.98 -18.24 7.80
C GLY A 123 9.97 -16.77 8.24
N VAL A 124 8.75 -16.21 8.28
CA VAL A 124 8.47 -14.81 8.65
C VAL A 124 7.05 -14.67 9.17
N GLY A 125 6.79 -13.59 9.92
CA GLY A 125 5.46 -13.19 10.40
C GLY A 125 5.40 -13.19 11.93
N VAL A 126 4.25 -12.82 12.49
CA VAL A 126 4.08 -12.75 13.95
C VAL A 126 3.01 -13.72 14.39
N ASP A 127 3.33 -14.67 15.26
CA ASP A 127 2.31 -15.55 15.82
C ASP A 127 1.42 -14.78 16.82
N ARG A 128 0.23 -14.42 16.35
CA ARG A 128 -0.83 -13.74 17.10
C ARG A 128 -2.02 -14.65 17.40
N SER A 129 -1.90 -15.95 17.10
CA SER A 129 -2.89 -16.97 17.47
C SER A 129 -3.02 -17.11 19.00
N ARG A 130 -4.15 -17.62 19.49
CA ARG A 130 -4.31 -18.04 20.89
C ARG A 130 -3.57 -19.34 21.18
N ALA A 131 -3.48 -20.23 20.19
CA ALA A 131 -2.93 -21.57 20.37
C ALA A 131 -1.44 -21.56 20.74
N SER A 132 -0.64 -20.74 20.06
CA SER A 132 0.83 -20.72 20.22
C SER A 132 1.45 -19.33 20.30
N GLY A 133 0.68 -18.28 19.98
CA GLY A 133 1.17 -16.92 19.86
C GLY A 133 0.83 -16.01 21.03
N THR A 134 0.72 -14.72 20.71
CA THR A 134 0.38 -13.66 21.68
C THR A 134 -1.09 -13.66 22.12
N GLY A 135 -1.95 -14.43 21.45
CA GLY A 135 -3.40 -14.45 21.70
C GLY A 135 -4.17 -13.22 21.20
N PHE A 136 -3.55 -12.35 20.40
CA PHE A 136 -4.18 -11.13 19.89
C PHE A 136 -5.37 -11.39 18.96
N ALA A 137 -5.33 -12.44 18.12
CA ALA A 137 -6.50 -12.89 17.34
C ALA A 137 -7.73 -13.09 18.23
N GLY A 138 -7.50 -13.43 19.49
CA GLY A 138 -8.52 -13.65 20.48
C GLY A 138 -9.27 -12.42 21.00
N GLN A 139 -8.84 -11.23 20.65
CA GLN A 139 -9.49 -9.98 21.05
C GLN A 139 -10.68 -9.63 20.14
N TYR A 140 -10.78 -10.27 18.97
CA TYR A 140 -11.86 -10.04 18.01
C TYR A 140 -13.16 -10.75 18.41
N PRO A 141 -14.33 -10.31 17.88
CA PRO A 141 -15.58 -11.04 17.99
C PRO A 141 -15.46 -12.50 17.47
N PRO A 142 -16.30 -13.44 17.94
CA PRO A 142 -16.10 -14.87 17.74
C PRO A 142 -15.81 -15.31 16.31
N TYR A 143 -16.54 -14.76 15.33
CA TYR A 143 -16.33 -15.06 13.91
C TYR A 143 -14.92 -14.67 13.44
N TRP A 144 -14.52 -13.41 13.68
CA TRP A 144 -13.21 -12.90 13.25
C TRP A 144 -12.06 -13.52 14.03
N ALA A 145 -12.25 -13.77 15.32
CA ALA A 145 -11.26 -14.49 16.11
C ALA A 145 -11.00 -15.88 15.52
N GLN A 146 -12.04 -16.58 15.02
CA GLN A 146 -11.87 -17.87 14.37
C GLN A 146 -11.19 -17.75 13.01
N VAL A 147 -11.57 -16.76 12.19
CA VAL A 147 -10.96 -16.53 10.86
C VAL A 147 -9.46 -16.25 10.98
N TYR A 148 -9.05 -15.42 11.95
CA TYR A 148 -7.65 -15.05 12.16
C TYR A 148 -6.85 -16.04 13.02
N GLU A 149 -7.48 -17.08 13.57
CA GLU A 149 -6.78 -18.07 14.44
C GLU A 149 -5.99 -19.09 13.63
N SER A 150 -6.37 -19.36 12.39
CA SER A 150 -5.83 -20.45 11.57
C SER A 150 -5.25 -19.90 10.25
N PRO A 151 -4.02 -20.26 9.88
CA PRO A 151 -3.43 -19.90 8.60
C PRO A 151 -4.28 -20.34 7.40
N GLU A 152 -5.03 -21.44 7.53
CA GLU A 152 -5.90 -22.00 6.48
C GLU A 152 -7.17 -21.17 6.23
N THR A 153 -7.55 -20.28 7.16
CA THR A 153 -8.72 -19.41 7.00
C THR A 153 -8.38 -17.93 7.02
N CYS A 154 -7.17 -17.57 7.48
CA CYS A 154 -6.72 -16.20 7.53
C CYS A 154 -6.56 -15.63 6.11
N PRO A 155 -7.13 -14.46 5.79
CA PRO A 155 -6.92 -13.83 4.48
C PRO A 155 -5.43 -13.58 4.22
N ASP A 156 -4.98 -13.85 2.99
CA ASP A 156 -3.57 -13.73 2.60
C ASP A 156 -3.01 -12.34 2.95
N GLU A 157 -3.78 -11.27 2.72
CA GLU A 157 -3.39 -9.89 2.98
C GLU A 157 -3.11 -9.55 4.46
N LEU A 158 -3.47 -10.44 5.39
CA LEU A 158 -3.22 -10.30 6.82
C LEU A 158 -2.44 -11.49 7.41
N LEU A 159 -2.00 -12.44 6.58
CA LEU A 159 -1.40 -13.69 7.05
C LEU A 159 -0.19 -13.45 7.96
N LEU A 160 0.76 -12.62 7.55
CA LEU A 160 1.99 -12.37 8.32
C LEU A 160 1.76 -11.44 9.51
N PHE A 161 0.61 -10.75 9.55
CA PHE A 161 0.16 -10.09 10.76
C PHE A 161 -0.30 -11.11 11.81
N PHE A 162 -0.97 -12.20 11.44
CA PHE A 162 -1.52 -13.14 12.42
C PHE A 162 -0.67 -14.39 12.68
N HIS A 163 0.19 -14.76 11.74
CA HIS A 163 0.92 -16.02 11.79
C HIS A 163 2.40 -15.83 11.43
N HIS A 164 3.27 -16.53 12.16
CA HIS A 164 4.61 -16.85 11.68
C HIS A 164 4.51 -18.14 10.87
N VAL A 165 4.92 -18.10 9.60
CA VAL A 165 4.80 -19.23 8.67
C VAL A 165 6.10 -19.48 7.92
N PRO A 166 6.37 -20.74 7.51
CA PRO A 166 7.50 -21.03 6.63
C PRO A 166 7.37 -20.31 5.28
N TYR A 167 8.50 -19.99 4.66
CA TYR A 167 8.53 -19.37 3.32
C TYR A 167 7.80 -20.18 2.24
N GLY A 168 7.76 -21.51 2.39
CA GLY A 168 7.05 -22.42 1.50
C GLY A 168 5.56 -22.60 1.79
N HIS A 169 4.99 -21.87 2.77
CA HIS A 169 3.55 -21.89 3.02
C HIS A 169 2.80 -21.41 1.77
N VAL A 170 1.78 -22.16 1.34
CA VAL A 170 0.99 -21.86 0.14
C VAL A 170 -0.21 -21.01 0.52
N LEU A 171 -0.28 -19.82 -0.05
CA LEU A 171 -1.35 -18.86 0.09
C LEU A 171 -2.64 -19.32 -0.60
N HIS A 172 -3.77 -18.69 -0.31
CA HIS A 172 -5.03 -18.94 -1.01
C HIS A 172 -4.93 -18.63 -2.51
N SER A 173 -4.06 -17.69 -2.89
CA SER A 173 -3.70 -17.43 -4.29
C SER A 173 -3.00 -18.60 -5.02
N GLY A 174 -2.51 -19.60 -4.28
CA GLY A 174 -1.75 -20.74 -4.81
C GLY A 174 -0.24 -20.51 -4.90
N SER A 175 0.23 -19.27 -4.68
CA SER A 175 1.67 -18.96 -4.59
C SER A 175 2.22 -19.28 -3.19
N THR A 176 3.52 -19.58 -3.09
CA THR A 176 4.19 -19.65 -1.78
C THR A 176 4.36 -18.23 -1.22
N VAL A 177 4.50 -18.09 0.10
CA VAL A 177 4.79 -16.79 0.74
C VAL A 177 5.99 -16.11 0.10
N ILE A 178 7.10 -16.83 -0.09
CA ILE A 178 8.31 -16.24 -0.68
C ILE A 178 8.11 -15.83 -2.14
N GLN A 179 7.41 -16.65 -2.94
CA GLN A 179 7.14 -16.31 -4.33
C GLN A 179 6.16 -15.14 -4.44
N HIS A 180 5.19 -15.04 -3.55
CA HIS A 180 4.28 -13.90 -3.47
C HIS A 180 5.05 -12.60 -3.21
N ILE A 181 5.97 -12.61 -2.24
CA ILE A 181 6.81 -11.45 -1.94
C ILE A 181 7.55 -11.01 -3.21
N TYR A 182 8.23 -11.92 -3.90
CA TYR A 182 8.91 -11.54 -5.15
C TYR A 182 7.94 -11.00 -6.20
N ASP A 183 6.84 -11.72 -6.45
CA ASP A 183 5.86 -11.37 -7.46
C ASP A 183 5.28 -9.97 -7.27
N THR A 184 4.81 -9.64 -6.07
CA THR A 184 4.20 -8.33 -5.81
C THR A 184 5.20 -7.20 -5.94
N HIS A 185 6.44 -7.40 -5.50
CA HIS A 185 7.47 -6.36 -5.58
C HIS A 185 7.86 -6.05 -7.03
N PHE A 186 7.95 -7.07 -7.90
CA PHE A 186 8.14 -6.84 -9.34
C PHE A 186 6.92 -6.16 -9.97
N THR A 187 5.71 -6.69 -9.72
CA THR A 187 4.47 -6.13 -10.28
C THR A 187 4.22 -4.69 -9.84
N GLY A 188 4.54 -4.36 -8.58
CA GLY A 188 4.40 -3.00 -8.06
C GLY A 188 5.24 -1.97 -8.84
N VAL A 189 6.48 -2.31 -9.19
CA VAL A 189 7.34 -1.44 -10.03
C VAL A 189 6.77 -1.28 -11.44
N GLU A 190 6.25 -2.36 -12.02
CA GLU A 190 5.60 -2.33 -13.34
C GLU A 190 4.36 -1.41 -13.34
N GLU A 191 3.54 -1.50 -12.30
CA GLU A 191 2.33 -0.71 -12.11
C GLU A 191 2.65 0.78 -11.93
N VAL A 192 3.60 1.16 -11.07
CA VAL A 192 4.02 2.57 -10.91
C VAL A 192 4.63 3.13 -12.20
N THR A 193 5.44 2.33 -12.91
CA THR A 193 5.97 2.73 -14.22
C THR A 193 4.83 2.95 -15.24
N ALA A 194 3.79 2.12 -15.19
CA ALA A 194 2.60 2.32 -16.01
C ALA A 194 1.83 3.59 -15.62
N MET A 195 1.66 3.89 -14.33
CA MET A 195 1.05 5.13 -13.85
C MET A 195 1.78 6.36 -14.38
N ARG A 196 3.12 6.35 -14.33
CA ARG A 196 3.94 7.44 -14.87
C ARG A 196 3.72 7.64 -16.38
N ARG A 197 3.68 6.55 -17.15
CA ARG A 197 3.37 6.59 -18.60
C ARG A 197 1.96 7.08 -18.89
N ARG A 198 0.97 6.68 -18.08
CA ARG A 198 -0.41 7.16 -18.20
C ARG A 198 -0.48 8.67 -17.98
N TRP A 199 0.21 9.19 -16.96
CA TRP A 199 0.29 10.62 -16.69
C TRP A 199 0.88 11.43 -17.85
N GLN A 200 1.89 10.89 -18.55
CA GLN A 200 2.49 11.54 -19.73
C GLN A 200 1.47 11.88 -20.82
N ARG A 201 0.38 11.12 -20.93
CA ARG A 201 -0.69 11.39 -21.90
C ARG A 201 -1.44 12.70 -21.62
N LEU A 202 -1.33 13.26 -20.42
CA LEU A 202 -1.97 14.51 -20.02
C LEU A 202 -1.14 15.76 -20.31
N THR A 203 -0.02 15.63 -21.03
CA THR A 203 0.83 16.78 -21.41
C THR A 203 0.01 17.81 -22.19
N GLY A 204 -0.07 19.04 -21.68
CA GLY A 204 -0.85 20.12 -22.27
C GLY A 204 -2.37 19.98 -22.14
N MET A 205 -2.86 18.98 -21.38
CA MET A 205 -4.31 18.78 -21.16
C MET A 205 -4.84 19.48 -19.90
N ILE A 206 -3.94 19.80 -18.97
CA ILE A 206 -4.22 20.40 -17.66
C ILE A 206 -3.21 21.53 -17.39
N ASP A 207 -3.42 22.27 -16.28
CA ASP A 207 -2.49 23.31 -15.83
C ASP A 207 -1.03 22.79 -15.77
N PRO A 208 -0.06 23.49 -16.40
CA PRO A 208 1.33 23.03 -16.47
C PRO A 208 1.96 22.81 -15.10
N SER A 209 1.65 23.64 -14.09
CA SER A 209 2.24 23.51 -12.75
C SER A 209 1.75 22.24 -12.03
N VAL A 210 0.47 21.87 -12.22
CA VAL A 210 -0.07 20.61 -11.71
C VAL A 210 0.55 19.43 -12.44
N TYR A 211 0.64 19.50 -13.77
CA TYR A 211 1.24 18.45 -14.58
C TYR A 211 2.67 18.15 -14.16
N GLU A 212 3.51 19.19 -14.06
CA GLU A 212 4.92 19.10 -13.71
C GLU A 212 5.11 18.54 -12.30
N ARG A 213 4.36 19.05 -11.31
CA ARG A 213 4.47 18.58 -9.92
C ARG A 213 4.08 17.11 -9.77
N VAL A 214 2.98 16.67 -10.41
CA VAL A 214 2.58 15.25 -10.34
C VAL A 214 3.59 14.37 -11.10
N ALA A 215 4.12 14.85 -12.24
CA ALA A 215 5.15 14.12 -12.98
C ALA A 215 6.41 13.90 -12.12
N GLU A 216 6.90 14.94 -11.44
CA GLU A 216 8.02 14.87 -10.48
C GLU A 216 7.78 13.83 -9.38
N ARG A 217 6.57 13.84 -8.78
CA ARG A 217 6.22 12.89 -7.72
C ARG A 217 6.10 11.45 -8.20
N LEU A 218 5.58 11.23 -9.41
CA LEU A 218 5.51 9.91 -10.02
C LEU A 218 6.91 9.40 -10.41
N ASP A 219 7.82 10.28 -10.87
CA ASP A 219 9.22 9.93 -11.13
C ASP A 219 9.93 9.48 -9.84
N GLU A 220 9.72 10.20 -8.72
CA GLU A 220 10.22 9.76 -7.41
C GLU A 220 9.57 8.45 -6.94
N GLN A 221 8.26 8.26 -7.19
CA GLN A 221 7.59 7.00 -6.85
C GLN A 221 8.18 5.81 -7.63
N VAL A 222 8.53 5.98 -8.91
CA VAL A 222 9.21 4.93 -9.70
C VAL A 222 10.57 4.59 -9.08
N ARG A 223 11.36 5.61 -8.71
CA ARG A 223 12.66 5.41 -8.04
C ARG A 223 12.49 4.64 -6.75
N CYS A 224 11.56 5.06 -5.89
CA CYS A 224 11.28 4.41 -4.61
C CYS A 224 10.77 2.98 -4.76
N ALA A 225 9.80 2.74 -5.63
CA ALA A 225 9.26 1.39 -5.85
C ALA A 225 10.37 0.42 -6.30
N THR A 226 11.30 0.90 -7.13
CA THR A 226 12.46 0.12 -7.58
C THR A 226 13.37 -0.22 -6.40
N GLU A 227 13.70 0.78 -5.56
CA GLU A 227 14.54 0.57 -4.37
C GLU A 227 13.88 -0.41 -3.39
N TRP A 228 12.58 -0.25 -3.14
CA TRP A 228 11.79 -1.15 -2.31
C TRP A 228 11.82 -2.59 -2.82
N ARG A 229 11.54 -2.80 -4.11
CA ARG A 229 11.60 -4.13 -4.73
C ARG A 229 12.95 -4.77 -4.50
N ASP A 230 14.04 -4.05 -4.81
CA ASP A 230 15.37 -4.61 -4.76
C ASP A 230 15.78 -4.95 -3.32
N GLN A 231 15.52 -4.07 -2.36
CA GLN A 231 15.84 -4.30 -0.95
C GLN A 231 15.06 -5.48 -0.37
N ILE A 232 13.74 -5.53 -0.60
CA ILE A 232 12.89 -6.58 -0.06
C ILE A 232 13.22 -7.93 -0.69
N ASN A 233 13.27 -8.01 -2.02
CA ASN A 233 13.57 -9.27 -2.72
C ASN A 233 14.95 -9.79 -2.34
N THR A 234 15.96 -8.92 -2.31
CA THR A 234 17.33 -9.30 -1.91
C THR A 234 17.39 -9.79 -0.46
N TYR A 235 16.72 -9.09 0.46
CA TYR A 235 16.68 -9.49 1.86
C TYR A 235 16.07 -10.89 2.03
N PHE A 236 14.90 -11.11 1.44
CA PHE A 236 14.20 -12.39 1.56
C PHE A 236 14.89 -13.52 0.80
N PHE A 237 15.55 -13.23 -0.32
CA PHE A 237 16.41 -14.20 -1.00
C PHE A 237 17.60 -14.61 -0.12
N ARG A 238 18.29 -13.64 0.50
CA ARG A 238 19.43 -13.92 1.38
C ARG A 238 19.05 -14.72 2.63
N LYS A 239 17.85 -14.52 3.17
CA LYS A 239 17.35 -15.30 4.32
C LYS A 239 16.86 -16.68 3.92
N SER A 240 15.94 -16.76 2.95
CA SER A 240 15.26 -18.00 2.59
C SER A 240 16.14 -18.95 1.77
N GLY A 241 17.06 -18.40 0.95
CA GLY A 241 17.81 -19.15 -0.05
C GLY A 241 16.95 -19.69 -1.21
N VAL A 242 15.68 -19.28 -1.31
CA VAL A 242 14.74 -19.76 -2.34
C VAL A 242 14.82 -18.84 -3.56
N PRO A 243 15.21 -19.35 -4.74
CA PRO A 243 15.27 -18.54 -5.97
C PRO A 243 13.88 -18.15 -6.47
N ASP A 244 13.79 -17.04 -7.21
CA ASP A 244 12.57 -16.64 -7.90
C ASP A 244 12.17 -17.66 -8.97
N GLU A 245 10.94 -18.19 -8.90
CA GLU A 245 10.43 -19.18 -9.85
C GLU A 245 10.39 -18.66 -11.30
N ARG A 246 10.29 -17.35 -11.49
CA ARG A 246 10.26 -16.70 -12.81
C ARG A 246 11.65 -16.33 -13.33
N GLY A 247 12.71 -16.55 -12.54
CA GLY A 247 14.09 -16.27 -12.92
C GLY A 247 14.38 -14.79 -13.19
N ARG A 248 13.63 -13.87 -12.55
CA ARG A 248 13.93 -12.43 -12.63
C ARG A 248 15.14 -12.11 -11.75
N ASP A 249 15.83 -11.03 -12.10
CA ASP A 249 17.06 -10.63 -11.42
C ASP A 249 16.78 -10.16 -9.97
N ILE A 250 17.42 -10.81 -9.01
CA ILE A 250 17.50 -10.40 -7.59
C ILE A 250 18.98 -10.15 -7.27
N HIS A 251 19.28 -9.03 -6.61
CA HIS A 251 20.65 -8.52 -6.42
C HIS A 251 21.40 -9.07 -5.17
#